data_AF-A0A454Y5W8-F1
#
_entry.id   AF-A0A454Y5W8-F1
#
_cell.length_a   1.000
_cell.length_b   1.000
_cell.length_c   1.000
_cell.angle_alpha   90.00
_cell.angle_beta   90.00
_cell.angle_gamma   90.00
#
_symmetry.space_group_name_H-M   'P 1'
#
loop_
_entity.id
_entity.type
_entity.pdbx_description
1 polymer ?
#
loop_
_entity_poly.entity_id
_entity_poly.type
_entity_poly.pdbx_seq_one_letter_code
_entity_poly.pdbx_strand_id
1 'polypeptide(L)'
;MPTRAKGDVLHEYIVIRRKLPTEKEPVTPIYKMQTFSSNAVIAKSRFWYFISMLRRLKKANGEILECKESVLLNLRTSFPV
;
A
#
# COMPACT_ATOMS: atom_id res chain seq x y z
N MET A 1 10.84 10.25 -6.41
CA MET A 1 10.64 10.42 -7.88
C MET A 1 9.42 9.62 -8.30
N PRO A 2 8.38 10.23 -8.91
CA PRO A 2 7.38 9.45 -9.63
C PRO A 2 8.10 8.72 -10.78
N THR A 3 8.22 7.41 -10.64
CA THR A 3 8.85 6.57 -11.67
C THR A 3 7.94 6.57 -12.90
N ARG A 4 8.48 7.08 -14.03
CA ARG A 4 7.85 6.89 -15.34
C ARG A 4 7.70 5.39 -15.56
N ALA A 5 6.50 4.94 -15.96
CA ALA A 5 6.34 3.59 -16.45
C ALA A 5 7.21 3.46 -17.70
N LYS A 6 8.24 2.62 -17.67
CA LYS A 6 9.19 2.43 -18.78
C LYS A 6 8.59 1.60 -19.94
N GLY A 7 7.28 1.70 -20.16
CA GLY A 7 6.54 0.81 -21.07
C GLY A 7 6.29 -0.60 -20.52
N ASP A 8 6.70 -0.86 -19.27
CA ASP A 8 6.50 -2.16 -18.62
C ASP A 8 5.03 -2.38 -18.23
N VAL A 9 4.59 -3.63 -18.31
CA VAL A 9 3.27 -4.06 -17.80
C VAL A 9 3.17 -3.71 -16.32
N LEU A 10 2.13 -2.95 -15.97
CA LEU A 10 1.88 -2.55 -14.59
C LEU A 10 1.00 -3.61 -13.92
N HIS A 11 1.47 -4.09 -12.78
CA HIS A 11 0.72 -4.98 -11.91
C HIS A 11 0.03 -4.17 -10.82
N GLU A 12 -1.20 -4.55 -10.47
CA GLU A 12 -1.88 -3.95 -9.33
C GLU A 12 -1.32 -4.57 -8.04
N TYR A 13 -0.91 -3.73 -7.11
CA TYR A 13 -0.48 -4.12 -5.78
C TYR A 13 -1.37 -3.44 -4.74
N ILE A 14 -1.85 -4.24 -3.79
CA ILE A 14 -2.49 -3.77 -2.57
C ILE A 14 -1.42 -3.71 -1.48
N VAL A 15 -1.18 -2.51 -0.96
CA VAL A 15 -0.26 -2.29 0.16
C VAL A 15 -1.07 -1.86 1.37
N ILE A 16 -0.90 -2.59 2.48
CA ILE A 16 -1.57 -2.34 3.76
C ILE A 16 -0.52 -1.93 4.78
N ARG A 17 -0.83 -0.90 5.56
CA ARG A 17 0.06 -0.36 6.60
C ARG A 17 -0.72 0.07 7.82
N ARG A 18 -0.09 0.00 8.99
CA ARG A 18 -0.53 0.69 10.21
C ARG A 18 0.53 1.65 10.76
N LYS A 19 0.09 2.62 11.56
CA LYS A 19 0.99 3.40 12.42
C LYS A 19 1.46 2.50 13.57
N LEU A 20 2.68 2.68 14.04
CA LEU A 20 3.15 1.95 15.22
C LEU A 20 2.27 2.30 16.42
N PRO A 21 1.74 1.30 17.14
CA PRO A 21 0.98 1.55 18.36
C PRO A 21 1.90 2.23 19.38
N THR A 22 1.38 3.27 20.02
CA THR A 22 2.08 4.00 21.09
C THR A 22 1.22 3.91 22.35
N GLU A 23 1.79 4.05 23.54
CA GLU A 23 1.04 4.01 24.81
C GLU A 23 -0.17 4.96 24.83
N LYS A 24 -0.08 6.09 24.12
CA LYS A 24 -1.16 7.08 24.00
C LYS A 24 -2.27 6.69 23.01
N GLU A 25 -1.95 5.86 22.01
CA GLU A 25 -2.86 5.45 20.95
C GLU A 25 -2.62 3.96 20.61
N PRO A 26 -3.21 3.04 21.40
CA PRO A 26 -3.03 1.60 21.18
C PRO A 26 -3.78 1.12 19.92
N VAL A 27 -4.91 1.74 19.58
CA VAL A 27 -5.70 1.41 18.40
C VAL A 27 -5.30 2.33 17.26
N THR A 28 -4.48 1.83 16.33
CA THR A 28 -4.02 2.62 15.19
C THR A 28 -4.85 2.34 13.93
N PRO A 29 -5.16 3.39 13.14
CA PRO A 29 -5.89 3.21 11.89
C PRO A 29 -5.04 2.45 10.87
N ILE A 30 -5.67 1.52 10.17
CA ILE A 30 -5.08 0.74 9.09
C ILE A 30 -5.36 1.45 7.76
N TYR A 31 -4.31 1.68 6.98
CA TYR A 31 -4.39 2.29 5.66
C TYR A 31 -4.13 1.24 4.60
N LYS A 32 -5.06 1.13 3.65
CA LYS A 32 -4.94 0.32 2.44
C LYS A 32 -4.81 1.23 1.24
N MET A 33 -3.85 0.94 0.36
CA MET A 33 -3.69 1.68 -0.88
C MET A 33 -3.48 0.71 -2.04
N GLN A 34 -4.19 0.95 -3.14
CA GLN A 34 -3.97 0.28 -4.41
C GLN A 34 -2.96 1.07 -5.23
N THR A 35 -1.89 0.40 -5.66
CA THR A 35 -0.82 1.01 -6.45
C THR A 35 -0.54 0.17 -7.67
N PHE A 36 -0.39 0.83 -8.82
CA PHE A 36 0.07 0.18 -10.04
C PHE A 36 1.58 0.37 -10.18
N SER A 37 2.32 -0.73 -10.33
CA SER A 37 3.77 -0.72 -10.47
C SER A 37 4.25 -2.01 -11.11
N SER A 38 5.45 -1.99 -11.69
CA SER A 38 6.03 -3.20 -12.29
C SER A 38 6.45 -4.22 -11.22
N ASN A 39 7.00 -3.75 -10.09
CA ASN A 39 7.54 -4.59 -9.02
C ASN A 39 6.99 -4.19 -7.64
N ALA A 40 6.92 -5.16 -6.72
CA ALA A 40 6.52 -4.93 -5.33
C ALA A 40 7.40 -3.91 -4.58
N VAL A 41 8.70 -3.82 -4.90
CA VAL A 41 9.62 -2.84 -4.30
C VAL A 41 9.23 -1.41 -4.70
N ILE A 42 8.88 -1.22 -5.97
CA ILE A 42 8.44 0.08 -6.50
C ILE A 42 7.07 0.42 -5.90
N ALA A 43 6.17 -0.56 -5.78
CA ALA A 43 4.87 -0.40 -5.13
C ALA A 43 5.00 0.13 -3.68
N LYS A 44 5.87 -0.48 -2.87
CA LYS A 44 6.15 0.01 -1.49
C LYS A 44 6.71 1.43 -1.48
N SER A 45 7.60 1.77 -2.41
CA SER A 45 8.16 3.13 -2.51
C SER A 45 7.09 4.16 -2.87
N ARG A 46 6.22 3.84 -3.85
CA ARG A 46 5.09 4.68 -4.25
C ARG A 46 4.10 4.86 -3.12
N PHE A 47 3.81 3.79 -2.39
CA PHE A 47 3.01 3.83 -1.18
C PHE A 47 3.51 4.89 -0.18
N TRP A 48 4.79 4.84 0.17
CA TRP A 48 5.37 5.81 1.10
C TRP A 48 5.34 7.24 0.57
N TYR A 49 5.58 7.43 -0.72
CA TYR A 49 5.50 8.74 -1.35
C TYR A 49 4.09 9.35 -1.18
N PHE A 50 3.04 8.62 -1.55
CA PHE A 50 1.67 9.14 -1.46
C PHE A 50 1.20 9.33 -0.02
N ILE A 51 1.48 8.39 0.88
CA ILE A 51 1.01 8.51 2.27
C ILE A 51 1.71 9.64 3.04
N SER A 52 2.96 9.95 2.68
CA SER A 52 3.68 11.09 3.26
C SER A 52 3.05 12.42 2.85
N MET A 53 2.54 12.54 1.62
CA MET A 53 1.80 13.72 1.17
C MET A 53 0.41 13.82 1.79
N LEU A 54 -0.35 12.71 1.85
CA LEU A 54 -1.75 12.73 2.27
C LEU A 54 -1.93 12.82 3.79
N ARG A 55 -1.13 12.07 4.56
CA ARG A 55 -1.34 11.90 6.01
C ARG A 55 -0.11 12.32 6.83
N ARG A 56 0.92 12.90 6.20
CA ARG A 56 2.20 13.27 6.85
C ARG A 56 2.85 12.11 7.61
N LEU A 57 2.58 10.88 7.18
CA LEU A 57 3.10 9.69 7.82
C LEU A 57 4.45 9.31 7.21
N LYS A 58 5.44 9.12 8.08
CA LYS A 58 6.81 8.73 7.68
C LYS A 58 7.02 7.23 7.79
N LYS A 59 8.00 6.72 7.02
CA LYS A 59 8.45 5.33 7.07
C LYS A 59 8.89 4.87 8.46
N ALA A 60 9.53 5.76 9.22
CA ALA A 60 9.99 5.47 10.58
C ALA A 60 8.84 5.20 11.57
N ASN A 61 7.67 5.82 11.39
CA ASN A 61 6.59 5.81 12.37
C ASN A 61 5.49 4.79 12.03
N GLY A 62 5.73 3.86 11.10
CA GLY A 62 4.77 2.79 10.85
C GLY A 62 5.34 1.65 10.03
N GLU A 63 4.63 0.54 10.06
CA GLU A 63 5.06 -0.71 9.48
C GLU A 63 4.12 -1.14 8.36
N ILE A 64 4.69 -1.67 7.27
CA ILE A 64 3.91 -2.29 6.22
C ILE A 64 3.50 -3.67 6.73
N LEU A 65 2.20 -3.91 6.82
CA LEU A 65 1.64 -5.20 7.23
C LEU A 65 1.71 -6.20 6.07
N GLU A 66 1.28 -5.77 4.89
CA GLU A 66 1.18 -6.65 3.73
C GLU A 66 1.40 -5.87 2.43
N CYS A 67 2.01 -6.52 1.45
CA CYS A 67 2.12 -6.04 0.07
C CYS A 67 1.79 -7.22 -0.84
N LYS A 68 0.57 -7.23 -1.38
CA LYS A 68 0.03 -8.33 -2.17
C LYS A 68 -0.23 -7.87 -3.60
N GLU A 69 0.14 -8.67 -4.57
CA GLU A 69 -0.27 -8.45 -5.96
C GLU A 69 -1.74 -8.83 -6.12
N SER A 70 -2.55 -7.89 -6.59
CA SER A 70 -3.97 -8.06 -6.86
C SER A 70 -4.13 -8.37 -8.33
N VAL A 71 -4.33 -9.65 -8.66
CA VAL A 71 -4.72 -10.03 -10.02
C VAL A 71 -6.22 -9.80 -10.13
N LEU A 72 -6.61 -8.64 -10.66
CA LEU A 72 -7.99 -8.41 -11.07
C LEU A 72 -8.30 -9.37 -12.20
N LEU A 73 -8.85 -10.55 -11.88
CA LEU A 73 -9.85 -11.22 -12.72
C LEU A 73 -10.64 -12.37 -12.08
N ASN A 74 -10.38 -12.91 -10.88
CA ASN A 74 -11.07 -14.16 -10.50
C ASN A 74 -11.84 -14.28 -9.16
N LEU A 75 -11.82 -13.34 -8.20
CA LEU A 75 -12.49 -13.61 -6.90
C LEU A 75 -13.16 -12.39 -6.23
N ARG A 76 -13.68 -11.41 -7.00
CA ARG A 76 -14.46 -10.31 -6.39
C ARG A 76 -15.91 -10.66 -6.02
N THR A 77 -16.39 -11.87 -6.28
CA THR A 77 -17.78 -12.27 -5.92
C THR A 77 -17.82 -13.64 -5.22
N SER A 78 -17.28 -13.73 -4.02
CA SER A 78 -17.68 -14.75 -3.06
C SER A 78 -17.66 -14.18 -1.65
N PHE A 79 -18.31 -13.04 -1.46
CA PHE A 79 -18.93 -12.74 -0.17
C PHE A 79 -20.28 -13.45 -0.19
N PRO A 80 -20.52 -14.52 0.58
CA PRO A 80 -21.88 -14.96 0.83
C PRO A 80 -22.55 -13.84 1.64
N VAL A 81 -23.69 -13.37 1.14
CA VAL A 81 -24.65 -12.63 1.96
C VAL A 81 -25.21 -13.58 3.01
#